data_AF-A0A2N3PTN6-F1
#
_entry.id   AF-A0A2N3PTN6-F1
#
_cell.length_a   1.000
_cell.length_b   1.000
_cell.length_c   1.000
_cell.angle_alpha   90.00
_cell.angle_beta   90.00
_cell.angle_gamma   90.00
#
_symmetry.space_group_name_H-M   'P 1'
#
loop_
_entity.id
_entity.type
_entity.pdbx_description
1 polymer ?
#
loop_
_entity_poly.entity_id
_entity_poly.type
_entity_poly.pdbx_seq_one_letter_code
_entity_poly.pdbx_strand_id
1 'polypeptide(L)' 'MDPQAAKMIGAGLAAIGMIGSGIGVGNIWASLIATVGRNPAAKTSVELYGWIGFAVTEAIALFALVVALILLFV' A
#
# COMPACT_ATOMS: atom_id res chain seq x y z
N MET A 1 -29.92 -11.21 6.23
CA MET A 1 -28.86 -10.33 6.80
C MET A 1 -29.32 -8.91 6.56
N ASP A 2 -29.21 -8.02 7.53
CA ASP A 2 -29.49 -6.60 7.31
C ASP A 2 -28.46 -6.02 6.31
N PRO A 3 -28.90 -5.39 5.19
CA PRO A 3 -27.98 -4.81 4.20
C PRO A 3 -26.99 -3.82 4.79
N GLN A 4 -27.39 -3.08 5.83
CA GLN A 4 -26.50 -2.12 6.49
C GLN A 4 -25.39 -2.82 7.27
N ALA A 5 -25.72 -3.88 8.02
CA ALA A 5 -24.73 -4.75 8.64
C ALA A 5 -23.77 -5.38 7.61
N ALA A 6 -24.28 -5.81 6.45
CA ALA A 6 -23.45 -6.38 5.38
C ALA A 6 -22.46 -5.35 4.79
N LYS A 7 -22.88 -4.09 4.61
CA LYS A 7 -22.02 -2.99 4.18
C LYS A 7 -20.88 -2.73 5.17
N MET A 8 -21.17 -2.71 6.48
CA MET A 8 -20.15 -2.49 7.52
C MET A 8 -19.11 -3.61 7.55
N ILE A 9 -19.54 -4.87 7.44
CA ILE A 9 -18.63 -6.02 7.37
C ILE A 9 -17.79 -5.96 6.09
N GLY A 10 -18.42 -5.68 4.94
CA GLY A 10 -17.74 -5.55 3.66
C GLY A 10 -16.66 -4.47 3.66
N ALA A 11 -16.92 -3.32 4.28
CA ALA A 11 -15.93 -2.25 4.42
C ALA A 11 -14.70 -2.69 5.24
N GLY A 12 -14.93 -3.42 6.34
CA GLY A 12 -13.85 -4.00 7.14
C GLY A 12 -13.03 -5.03 6.35
N LEU A 13 -13.68 -5.87 5.55
CA LEU A 13 -13.00 -6.84 4.69
C LEU A 13 -12.20 -6.17 3.57
N ALA A 14 -12.72 -5.09 2.97
CA ALA A 14 -12.01 -4.33 1.94
C ALA A 14 -10.69 -3.75 2.49
N ALA A 15 -10.68 -3.29 3.75
CA ALA A 15 -9.50 -2.74 4.41
C ALA A 15 -8.33 -3.75 4.54
N ILE A 16 -8.61 -5.06 4.56
CA ILE A 16 -7.56 -6.11 4.61
C ILE A 16 -6.63 -6.02 3.40
N GLY A 17 -7.12 -5.53 2.26
CA GLY A 17 -6.30 -5.30 1.07
C GLY A 17 -5.08 -4.39 1.31
N MET A 18 -5.12 -3.52 2.33
CA MET A 18 -4.01 -2.63 2.69
C MET A 18 -2.79 -3.38 3.27
N ILE A 19 -2.97 -4.61 3.79
CA ILE A 19 -1.85 -5.41 4.33
C ILE A 19 -0.76 -5.64 3.27
N GLY A 20 -1.18 -5.92 2.03
CA GLY A 20 -0.25 -6.13 0.92
C GLY A 20 0.61 -4.89 0.63
N SER A 21 0.01 -3.70 0.67
CA SER A 21 0.76 -2.44 0.52
C SER A 21 1.72 -2.23 1.68
N GLY A 22 1.28 -2.42 2.94
CA GLY A 22 2.16 -2.27 4.10
C GLY A 22 3.41 -3.15 4.04
N ILE A 23 3.25 -4.41 3.64
CA ILE A 23 4.37 -5.33 3.42
C ILE A 23 5.24 -4.87 2.24
N GLY A 24 4.62 -4.51 1.11
CA GLY A 24 5.33 -4.08 -0.09
C GLY A 24 6.18 -2.83 0.13
N VAL A 25 5.60 -1.80 0.75
CA VAL A 25 6.28 -0.55 1.11
C VAL A 25 7.44 -0.82 2.06
N GLY A 26 7.24 -1.65 3.09
CA GLY A 26 8.30 -2.07 4.00
C GLY A 26 9.49 -2.71 3.26
N ASN A 27 9.21 -3.63 2.34
CA ASN A 27 10.23 -4.30 1.54
C ASN A 27 10.98 -3.34 0.59
N ILE A 28 10.26 -2.42 -0.06
CA ILE A 28 10.85 -1.42 -0.96
C ILE A 28 11.85 -0.56 -0.22
N TRP A 29 11.45 0.01 0.92
CA TRP A 29 12.33 0.87 1.71
C TRP A 29 13.48 0.10 2.36
N ALA A 30 13.24 -1.11 2.87
CA ALA A 30 14.30 -1.96 3.42
C ALA A 30 15.37 -2.26 2.36
N SER A 31 14.96 -2.60 1.13
CA SER A 31 15.88 -2.86 0.02
C SER A 31 16.64 -1.61 -0.41
N LEU A 32 15.96 -0.46 -0.51
CA LEU A 32 16.60 0.81 -0.86
C LEU A 32 17.65 1.22 0.18
N ILE A 33 17.30 1.17 1.47
CA ILE A 33 18.20 1.50 2.57
C ILE A 33 19.40 0.54 2.59
N ALA A 34 19.17 -0.77 2.43
CA ALA A 34 20.26 -1.74 2.38
C ALA A 34 21.20 -1.51 1.17
N THR A 35 20.64 -1.15 0.02
CA THR A 35 21.42 -0.87 -1.20
C THR A 35 22.27 0.39 -1.02
N VAL A 36 21.67 1.49 -0.57
CA VAL A 36 22.37 2.77 -0.33
C VAL A 36 23.37 2.65 0.81
N GLY A 37 23.05 1.91 1.87
CA GLY A 37 23.96 1.65 2.98
C GLY A 37 25.21 0.87 2.58
N ARG A 38 25.11 -0.02 1.58
CA ARG A 38 26.26 -0.76 1.03
C ARG A 38 27.04 0.02 0.00
N ASN A 39 26.37 0.85 -0.80
CA ASN A 39 27.00 1.71 -1.80
C ASN A 39 26.31 3.08 -1.85
N PRO A 40 26.79 4.07 -1.09
CA PRO A 40 26.18 5.41 -1.05
C PRO A 40 26.18 6.11 -2.42
N ALA A 41 27.15 5.83 -3.29
CA ALA A 41 27.24 6.42 -4.62
C ALA A 41 26.11 5.92 -5.56
N ALA A 42 25.49 4.78 -5.25
CA ALA A 42 24.37 4.26 -6.04
C ALA A 42 23.04 4.97 -5.75
N LYS A 43 22.94 5.81 -4.70
CA LYS A 43 21.68 6.42 -4.23
C LYS A 43 20.88 7.05 -5.36
N THR A 44 21.50 7.96 -6.11
CA THR A 44 20.81 8.69 -7.20
C THR A 44 20.30 7.77 -8.31
N SER A 45 20.97 6.63 -8.51
CA SER A 45 20.58 5.62 -9.50
C SER A 45 19.41 4.74 -9.04
N VAL A 46 19.17 4.61 -7.73
CA VAL A 46 18.14 3.69 -7.18
C VAL A 46 16.95 4.38 -6.54
N GLU A 47 17.10 5.63 -6.08
CA GLU A 47 16.09 6.37 -5.33
C GLU A 47 14.81 6.60 -6.15
N LEU A 48 14.92 6.89 -7.45
CA LEU A 48 13.75 7.03 -8.34
C LEU A 48 12.92 5.74 -8.41
N TYR A 49 13.58 4.59 -8.54
CA TYR A 49 12.89 3.30 -8.58
C TYR A 49 12.23 2.96 -7.23
N GLY A 50 12.84 3.36 -6.12
CA GLY A 50 12.24 3.26 -4.78
C GLY A 50 10.93 4.05 -4.68
N TRP A 51 10.93 5.31 -5.10
CA TRP A 51 9.74 6.16 -5.08
C TRP A 51 8.64 5.69 -6.03
N ILE A 52 8.99 5.27 -7.25
CA ILE A 52 8.02 4.72 -8.20
C ILE A 52 7.42 3.41 -7.66
N GLY A 53 8.25 2.51 -7.12
CA GLY A 53 7.79 1.27 -6.51
C GLY A 53 6.84 1.53 -5.33
N PHE A 54 7.16 2.50 -4.48
CA PHE A 54 6.31 2.94 -3.38
C PHE A 54 4.96 3.45 -3.89
N ALA A 55 4.95 4.36 -4.86
CA ALA A 55 3.72 4.95 -5.40
C ALA A 55 2.79 3.89 -6.03
N VAL A 56 3.34 2.95 -6.80
CA VAL A 56 2.55 1.88 -7.43
C VAL A 56 2.00 0.90 -6.37
N THR A 57 2.78 0.63 -5.33
CA THR A 57 2.35 -0.23 -4.22
C THR A 57 1.23 0.43 -3.41
N GLU A 58 1.35 1.72 -3.11
CA GLU A 58 0.31 2.49 -2.41
C GLU A 58 -0.98 2.63 -3.22
N ALA A 59 -0.91 2.68 -4.55
CA ALA A 59 -2.11 2.69 -5.38
C ALA A 59 -3.05 1.50 -5.07
N ILE A 60 -2.49 0.34 -4.72
CA ILE A 60 -3.27 -0.85 -4.34
C ILE A 60 -4.01 -0.62 -3.01
N ALA A 61 -3.35 -0.02 -2.02
CA ALA A 61 -4.00 0.35 -0.76
C ALA A 61 -5.09 1.40 -0.97
N LEU A 62 -4.85 2.39 -1.84
CA LEU A 62 -5.84 3.40 -2.17
C LEU A 62 -7.09 2.78 -2.82
N PHE A 63 -6.95 1.79 -3.70
CA PHE A 63 -8.12 1.09 -4.24
C PHE A 63 -8.90 0.34 -3.16
N ALA A 64 -8.23 -0.34 -2.24
CA ALA A 64 -8.87 -1.01 -1.10
C ALA A 64 -9.62 0.00 -0.21
N LEU A 65 -9.01 1.16 0.06
CA LEU A 65 -9.63 2.25 0.82
C LEU A 65 -10.84 2.83 0.09
N VAL A 66 -10.75 3.09 -1.22
CA VAL A 66 -11.87 3.61 -2.02
C VAL A 66 -13.06 2.67 -1.96
N VAL A 67 -12.84 1.36 -2.11
CA VAL A 67 -13.92 0.36 -2.00
C VAL A 67 -14.53 0.36 -0.59
N ALA A 68 -13.71 0.45 0.46
CA ALA A 68 -14.20 0.54 1.83
C ALA A 68 -15.06 1.80 2.05
N LEU A 69 -14.63 2.95 1.53
CA LEU A 69 -15.37 4.21 1.64
C LEU A 69 -16.69 4.17 0.86
N ILE A 70 -16.70 3.57 -0.33
CA ILE A 70 -17.95 3.36 -1.09
C ILE A 70 -18.92 2.51 -0.27
N LEU A 71 -18.46 1.39 0.30
CA LEU A 71 -19.31 0.54 1.14
C LEU A 71 -19.82 1.24 2.40
N LEU A 72 -19.09 2.20 2.96
CA LEU A 72 -19.53 2.94 4.15
C LEU A 72 -20.53 4.05 3.83
N PHE A 73 -20.35 4.76 2.70
CA PHE A 73 -21.01 6.05 2.48
C PHE A 73 -21.91 6.12 1.25
N VAL A 74 -21.91 5.09 0.39
CA VAL A 74 -22.80 4.97 -0.78
C VAL A 74 -23.70 3.76 -0.59
#